data_AF-A0A1I6VB98-F1
#
_entry.id   AF-A0A1I6VB98-F1
#
_cell.length_a   1.000
_cell.length_b   1.000
_cell.length_c   1.000
_cell.angle_alpha   90.00
_cell.angle_beta   90.00
_cell.angle_gamma   90.00
#
_symmetry.space_group_name_H-M   'P 1'
#
loop_
_entity.id
_entity.type
_entity.pdbx_description
1 polymer ?
#
loop_
_entity_poly.entity_id
_entity_poly.type
_entity_poly.pdbx_seq_one_letter_code
_entity_poly.pdbx_strand_id
1 'polypeptide(L)'
;MGRFLGILLLAVAAQNVSAQSAKTKKAIVIIVDGIPADMIERVHTPFIDAVSKDGGYTRAYMGGERGGYSETPTISAVCYTSMMTGTWGNKHNVWGNGLENPNYNYWTMFRFLKATKPESKVGIYSTWLDNRTKLLGEGLDQTGKLKMDYHFDGYEHDTVRFPHDMESIYINKIDEEVVKQASQSLRADAPNFS
;
A
#
# COMPACT_ATOMS: atom_id res chain seq x y z
N MET A 1 3.15 -41.33 45.20
CA MET A 1 3.45 -41.28 43.75
C MET A 1 2.33 -40.68 42.90
N GLY A 2 1.06 -41.08 43.05
CA GLY A 2 -0.04 -40.60 42.18
C GLY A 2 -0.35 -39.09 42.20
N ARG A 3 -0.21 -38.41 43.34
CA ARG A 3 -0.43 -36.94 43.46
C ARG A 3 0.61 -36.11 42.71
N PHE A 4 1.87 -36.54 42.69
CA PHE A 4 2.94 -35.85 41.96
C PHE A 4 2.81 -36.04 40.44
N LEU A 5 2.35 -37.21 39.99
CA LEU A 5 2.11 -37.49 38.58
C LEU A 5 0.94 -36.65 38.03
N GLY A 6 -0.11 -36.43 38.82
CA GLY A 6 -1.26 -35.60 38.44
C GLY A 6 -0.92 -34.11 38.30
N ILE A 7 -0.07 -33.56 39.18
CA ILE A 7 0.39 -32.17 39.09
C ILE A 7 1.29 -31.96 37.87
N LEU A 8 2.13 -32.94 37.53
CA LEU A 8 2.99 -32.89 36.34
C LEU A 8 2.16 -32.92 35.04
N LEU A 9 1.10 -33.72 34.97
CA LEU A 9 0.18 -33.79 33.83
C LEU A 9 -0.62 -32.49 33.63
N LEU A 10 -1.05 -31.82 34.70
CA LEU A 10 -1.73 -30.51 34.64
C LEU A 10 -0.80 -29.38 34.19
N ALA A 11 0.48 -29.40 34.59
CA ALA A 11 1.47 -28.41 34.16
C ALA A 11 1.80 -28.53 32.66
N VAL A 12 1.88 -29.76 32.14
CA VAL A 12 2.11 -30.01 30.69
C VAL A 12 0.87 -29.63 29.86
N ALA A 13 -0.34 -29.84 30.37
CA ALA A 13 -1.56 -29.40 29.70
C ALA A 13 -1.67 -27.86 29.63
N ALA A 14 -1.30 -27.15 30.70
CA ALA A 14 -1.34 -25.68 30.74
C ALA A 14 -0.33 -25.01 29.78
N GLN A 15 0.82 -25.67 29.51
CA GLN A 15 1.81 -25.17 28.55
C GLN A 15 1.35 -25.29 27.08
N ASN A 16 0.46 -26.24 26.77
CA ASN A 16 -0.04 -26.42 25.41
C ASN A 16 -1.18 -25.45 25.03
N VAL A 17 -1.86 -24.84 26.01
CA VAL A 17 -2.97 -23.90 25.75
C VAL A 17 -2.47 -22.50 25.36
N SER A 18 -1.20 -22.18 25.63
CA SER A 18 -0.64 -20.83 25.40
C SER A 18 0.03 -20.62 24.02
N ALA A 19 0.01 -21.61 23.11
CA ALA A 19 0.81 -21.56 21.89
C ALA A 19 0.04 -21.24 20.59
N GLN A 20 -1.27 -20.99 20.66
CA GLN A 20 -2.01 -20.54 19.47
C GLN A 20 -1.92 -19.02 19.38
N SER A 21 -0.77 -18.51 18.91
CA SER A 21 -0.60 -17.09 18.62
C SER A 21 -1.74 -16.63 17.72
N ALA A 22 -2.48 -15.60 18.14
CA ALA A 22 -3.57 -15.05 17.35
C ALA A 22 -3.02 -14.65 15.98
N LYS A 23 -3.72 -15.04 14.90
CA LYS A 23 -3.29 -14.69 13.55
C LYS A 23 -3.17 -13.18 13.42
N THR A 24 -1.97 -12.69 13.09
CA THR A 24 -1.73 -11.27 12.85
C THR A 24 -2.48 -10.85 11.59
N LYS A 25 -3.42 -9.90 11.74
CA LYS A 25 -4.07 -9.27 10.60
C LYS A 25 -3.06 -8.42 9.84
N LYS A 26 -3.10 -8.51 8.51
CA LYS A 26 -2.29 -7.74 7.56
C LYS A 26 -3.24 -7.01 6.61
N ALA A 27 -2.79 -5.92 6.01
CA ALA A 27 -3.58 -5.15 5.07
C ALA A 27 -2.80 -4.86 3.79
N ILE A 28 -3.51 -4.82 2.67
CA ILE A 28 -2.97 -4.49 1.35
C ILE A 28 -3.90 -3.43 0.75
N VAL A 29 -3.33 -2.34 0.25
CA VAL A 29 -4.02 -1.30 -0.51
C VAL A 29 -3.61 -1.43 -1.96
N ILE A 30 -4.57 -1.74 -2.83
CA ILE A 30 -4.34 -1.87 -4.28
C ILE A 30 -4.90 -0.62 -4.95
N ILE A 31 -4.04 0.06 -5.71
CA ILE A 31 -4.41 1.22 -6.53
C ILE A 31 -4.39 0.79 -8.00
N VAL A 32 -5.48 1.05 -8.71
CA VAL A 32 -5.54 0.85 -10.16
C VAL A 32 -5.86 2.19 -10.80
N ASP A 33 -4.93 2.72 -11.59
CA ASP A 33 -5.01 4.07 -12.13
C ASP A 33 -6.05 4.19 -13.25
N GLY A 34 -6.71 5.36 -13.33
CA GLY A 34 -7.52 5.75 -14.48
C GLY A 34 -8.81 4.97 -14.70
N ILE A 35 -9.27 4.17 -13.72
CA ILE A 35 -10.53 3.41 -13.85
C ILE A 35 -11.69 4.17 -13.19
N PRO A 36 -12.66 4.69 -13.96
CA PRO A 36 -13.85 5.28 -13.40
C PRO A 36 -14.82 4.19 -12.89
N ALA A 37 -15.60 4.53 -11.86
CA ALA A 37 -16.50 3.59 -11.19
C ALA A 37 -17.54 2.97 -12.13
N ASP A 38 -18.06 3.76 -13.08
CA ASP A 38 -19.08 3.31 -14.03
C ASP A 38 -18.56 2.25 -15.00
N MET A 39 -17.25 2.20 -15.27
CA MET A 39 -16.65 1.14 -16.07
C MET A 39 -16.60 -0.19 -15.31
N ILE A 40 -16.19 -0.18 -14.03
CA ILE A 40 -16.23 -1.37 -13.17
C ILE A 40 -17.65 -1.93 -13.08
N GLU A 41 -18.66 -1.07 -12.97
CA GLU A 41 -20.06 -1.49 -12.87
C GLU A 41 -20.65 -2.06 -14.17
N ARG A 42 -20.03 -1.80 -15.33
CA ARG A 42 -20.54 -2.19 -16.66
C ARG A 42 -19.84 -3.41 -17.26
N VAL A 43 -18.61 -3.68 -16.85
CA VAL A 43 -17.78 -4.75 -17.44
C VAL A 43 -17.63 -5.92 -16.48
N HIS A 44 -17.44 -7.13 -17.02
CA HIS A 44 -17.19 -8.29 -16.18
C HIS A 44 -15.75 -8.25 -15.64
N THR A 45 -15.60 -8.07 -14.33
CA THR A 45 -14.31 -8.00 -13.63
C THR A 45 -14.19 -9.11 -12.59
N PRO A 46 -14.03 -10.37 -12.99
CA PRO A 46 -14.25 -11.53 -12.11
C PRO A 46 -13.47 -11.49 -10.78
N PHE A 47 -12.26 -10.93 -10.79
CA PHE A 47 -11.43 -10.82 -9.58
C PHE A 47 -11.84 -9.66 -8.67
N ILE A 48 -12.24 -8.51 -9.22
CA ILE A 48 -12.77 -7.39 -8.44
C ILE A 48 -14.15 -7.74 -7.89
N ASP A 49 -14.99 -8.40 -8.70
CA ASP A 49 -16.32 -8.89 -8.33
C ASP A 49 -16.21 -9.88 -7.16
N ALA A 50 -15.24 -10.79 -7.20
CA ALA A 50 -14.99 -11.76 -6.13
C ALA A 50 -14.61 -11.09 -4.80
N VAL A 51 -13.72 -10.10 -4.82
CA VAL A 51 -13.34 -9.33 -3.61
C VAL A 51 -14.53 -8.50 -3.10
N SER A 52 -15.25 -7.85 -4.02
CA SER A 52 -16.41 -7.02 -3.69
C SER A 52 -17.57 -7.84 -3.08
N LYS A 53 -17.73 -9.10 -3.49
CA LYS A 53 -18.75 -9.99 -2.92
C LYS A 53 -18.47 -10.37 -1.46
N ASP A 54 -17.20 -10.42 -1.05
CA ASP A 54 -16.80 -10.75 0.31
C ASP A 54 -16.78 -9.52 1.23
N GLY A 55 -16.19 -8.41 0.78
CA GLY A 55 -15.99 -7.19 1.60
C GLY A 55 -16.95 -6.03 1.32
N GLY A 56 -17.60 -6.02 0.16
CA GLY A 56 -18.46 -4.93 -0.32
C GLY A 56 -17.82 -4.05 -1.39
N TYR A 57 -18.67 -3.27 -2.06
CA TYR A 57 -18.29 -2.24 -3.01
C TYR A 57 -19.07 -0.96 -2.68
N THR A 58 -18.40 0.19 -2.76
CA THR A 58 -19.04 1.50 -2.60
C THR A 58 -18.41 2.51 -3.52
N ARG A 59 -19.20 3.47 -3.99
CA ARG A 59 -18.66 4.65 -4.67
C ARG A 59 -17.94 5.55 -3.66
N ALA A 60 -16.79 6.05 -4.07
CA ALA A 60 -16.02 7.06 -3.35
C ALA A 60 -15.79 8.26 -4.27
N TYR A 61 -15.49 9.41 -3.67
CA TYR A 61 -15.25 10.66 -4.40
C TYR A 61 -13.81 11.12 -4.18
N MET A 62 -13.22 11.70 -5.23
CA MET A 62 -11.88 12.26 -5.24
C MET A 62 -11.94 13.66 -5.87
N GLY A 63 -11.03 14.55 -5.47
CA GLY A 63 -10.86 15.86 -6.07
C GLY A 63 -11.36 17.05 -5.22
N GLY A 64 -11.90 16.78 -4.03
CA GLY A 64 -12.41 17.82 -3.13
C GLY A 64 -13.52 18.69 -3.73
N GLU A 65 -13.80 19.81 -3.07
CA GLU A 65 -14.82 20.78 -3.51
C GLU A 65 -14.27 21.65 -4.65
N ARG A 66 -14.86 21.55 -5.84
CA ARG A 66 -14.49 22.38 -7.00
C ARG A 66 -14.71 23.87 -6.71
N GLY A 67 -13.70 24.70 -6.93
CA GLY A 67 -13.69 26.13 -6.60
C GLY A 67 -13.58 26.42 -5.11
N GLY A 68 -13.49 25.39 -4.26
CA GLY A 68 -13.45 25.50 -2.81
C GLY A 68 -12.06 25.34 -2.23
N TYR A 69 -11.96 25.46 -0.90
CA TYR A 69 -10.70 25.35 -0.16
C TYR A 69 -10.00 24.00 -0.35
N SER A 70 -10.77 22.93 -0.61
CA SER A 70 -10.27 21.56 -0.77
C SER A 70 -10.07 21.13 -2.21
N GLU A 71 -10.24 22.03 -3.19
CA GLU A 71 -10.09 21.69 -4.60
C GLU A 71 -8.78 20.95 -4.85
N THR A 72 -8.87 19.78 -5.47
CA THR A 72 -7.76 18.87 -5.71
C THR A 72 -7.91 18.32 -7.12
N PRO A 73 -6.90 18.44 -7.99
CA PRO A 73 -6.99 17.88 -9.33
C PRO A 73 -7.00 16.35 -9.28
N THR A 74 -7.82 15.70 -10.12
CA THR A 74 -7.89 14.24 -10.24
C THR A 74 -6.76 13.71 -11.13
N ILE A 75 -5.52 13.88 -10.67
CA ILE A 75 -4.28 13.45 -11.33
C ILE A 75 -3.65 12.33 -10.49
N SER A 76 -3.05 11.32 -11.11
CA SER A 76 -2.50 10.11 -10.48
C SER A 76 -1.79 10.36 -9.13
N ALA A 77 -0.61 10.99 -9.13
CA ALA A 77 0.16 11.19 -7.90
C ALA A 77 -0.57 12.04 -6.85
N VAL A 78 -1.43 12.96 -7.29
CA VAL A 78 -2.25 13.80 -6.41
C VAL A 78 -3.26 12.91 -5.67
N CYS A 79 -4.02 12.12 -6.40
CA CYS A 79 -5.00 11.17 -5.87
C CYS A 79 -4.37 10.15 -4.93
N TYR A 80 -3.20 9.62 -5.28
CA TYR A 80 -2.48 8.66 -4.44
C TYR A 80 -2.07 9.29 -3.12
N THR A 81 -1.57 10.53 -3.17
CA THR A 81 -1.18 11.28 -1.98
C THR A 81 -2.41 11.58 -1.11
N SER A 82 -3.52 11.98 -1.72
CA SER A 82 -4.77 12.21 -0.99
C SER A 82 -5.23 10.96 -0.24
N MET A 83 -5.21 9.80 -0.90
CA MET A 83 -5.57 8.53 -0.27
C MET A 83 -4.60 8.12 0.84
N MET A 84 -3.29 8.23 0.60
CA MET A 84 -2.27 7.82 1.57
C MET A 84 -2.24 8.70 2.83
N THR A 85 -2.56 9.98 2.70
CA THR A 85 -2.56 10.96 3.81
C THR A 85 -3.93 11.18 4.44
N GLY A 86 -5.02 10.81 3.75
CA GLY A 86 -6.38 11.15 4.16
C GLY A 86 -6.68 12.65 4.08
N THR A 87 -6.00 13.38 3.18
CA THR A 87 -6.14 14.83 3.04
C THR A 87 -6.27 15.26 1.57
N TRP A 88 -6.56 16.54 1.32
CA TRP A 88 -6.70 17.12 -0.01
C TRP A 88 -5.45 17.90 -0.43
N GLY A 89 -5.39 18.33 -1.70
CA GLY A 89 -4.25 19.03 -2.32
C GLY A 89 -3.77 20.24 -1.52
N ASN A 90 -4.70 21.02 -0.99
CA ASN A 90 -4.44 22.17 -0.12
C ASN A 90 -3.66 21.84 1.17
N LYS A 91 -3.64 20.58 1.60
CA LYS A 91 -2.92 20.11 2.79
C LYS A 91 -1.62 19.42 2.41
N HIS A 92 -1.69 18.35 1.62
CA HIS A 92 -0.51 17.56 1.27
C HIS A 92 0.39 18.23 0.22
N ASN A 93 -0.06 19.31 -0.42
CA ASN A 93 0.71 20.14 -1.35
C ASN A 93 1.30 19.39 -2.56
N VAL A 94 0.53 18.44 -3.10
CA VAL A 94 0.87 17.74 -4.35
C VAL A 94 -0.19 18.11 -5.37
N TRP A 95 0.23 18.70 -6.48
CA TRP A 95 -0.66 19.29 -7.50
C TRP A 95 -0.48 18.69 -8.89
N GLY A 96 0.49 17.78 -9.06
CA GLY A 96 0.76 17.06 -10.29
C GLY A 96 1.69 15.87 -10.06
N ASN A 97 2.00 15.15 -11.14
CA ASN A 97 2.80 13.92 -11.08
C ASN A 97 4.28 14.12 -10.70
N GLY A 98 4.79 15.35 -10.73
CA GLY A 98 6.18 15.66 -10.39
C GLY A 98 6.52 15.56 -8.90
N LEU A 99 5.51 15.55 -8.00
CA LEU A 99 5.69 15.49 -6.54
C LEU A 99 6.72 16.53 -6.04
N GLU A 100 6.59 17.78 -6.50
CA GLU A 100 7.65 18.82 -6.36
C GLU A 100 7.95 19.21 -4.91
N ASN A 101 6.93 19.40 -4.08
CA ASN A 101 7.10 19.78 -2.67
C ASN A 101 6.00 19.20 -1.75
N PRO A 102 5.97 17.87 -1.55
CA PRO A 102 4.97 17.24 -0.68
C PRO A 102 5.10 17.73 0.77
N ASN A 103 3.97 18.01 1.41
CA ASN A 103 3.93 18.44 2.80
C ASN A 103 3.88 17.24 3.75
N TYR A 104 5.05 16.77 4.19
CA TYR A 104 5.19 15.60 5.08
C TYR A 104 4.67 15.77 6.51
N ASN A 105 4.14 16.95 6.88
CA ASN A 105 3.42 17.11 8.15
C ASN A 105 2.12 16.30 8.16
N TYR A 106 1.56 15.99 6.98
CA TYR A 106 0.44 15.07 6.83
C TYR A 106 0.98 13.67 6.58
N TRP A 107 0.86 12.81 7.60
CA TRP A 107 1.50 11.51 7.60
C TRP A 107 0.76 10.53 6.71
N THR A 108 1.53 9.69 6.02
CA THR A 108 0.98 8.55 5.28
C THR A 108 0.60 7.42 6.22
N MET A 109 -0.29 6.52 5.77
CA MET A 109 -0.63 5.30 6.51
C MET A 109 0.62 4.47 6.90
N PHE A 110 1.62 4.42 6.01
CA PHE A 110 2.91 3.79 6.27
C PHE A 110 3.64 4.41 7.47
N ARG A 111 3.71 5.74 7.53
CA ARG A 111 4.37 6.47 8.62
C ARG A 111 3.63 6.26 9.95
N PHE A 112 2.30 6.32 9.95
CA PHE A 112 1.51 6.01 11.15
C PHE A 112 1.78 4.59 11.67
N LEU A 113 1.83 3.59 10.79
CA LEU A 113 2.13 2.22 11.20
C LEU A 113 3.53 2.10 11.79
N LYS A 114 4.57 2.59 11.10
CA LYS A 114 5.95 2.52 11.60
C LYS A 114 6.17 3.30 12.90
N ALA A 115 5.46 4.42 13.10
CA ALA A 115 5.55 5.18 14.33
C ALA A 115 4.89 4.46 15.53
N THR A 116 3.79 3.76 15.29
CA THR A 116 3.02 3.07 16.35
C THR A 116 3.50 1.64 16.60
N LYS A 117 4.06 0.98 15.58
CA LYS A 117 4.58 -0.39 15.60
C LYS A 117 5.87 -0.48 14.78
N PRO A 118 7.01 -0.02 15.32
CA PRO A 118 8.27 0.08 14.59
C PRO A 118 8.77 -1.24 13.98
N GLU A 119 8.41 -2.37 14.58
CA GLU A 119 8.73 -3.72 14.13
C GLU A 119 7.89 -4.21 12.94
N SER A 120 6.78 -3.52 12.64
CA SER A 120 5.91 -3.87 11.52
C SER A 120 6.67 -3.76 10.19
N LYS A 121 6.54 -4.80 9.37
CA LYS A 121 7.11 -4.86 8.03
C LYS A 121 6.19 -4.19 7.03
N VAL A 122 6.75 -3.36 6.17
CA VAL A 122 5.98 -2.66 5.12
C VAL A 122 6.58 -2.89 3.75
N GLY A 123 5.71 -3.05 2.75
CA GLY A 123 6.08 -3.24 1.35
C GLY A 123 5.48 -2.14 0.46
N ILE A 124 6.17 -1.76 -0.61
CA ILE A 124 5.59 -0.95 -1.69
C ILE A 124 5.94 -1.56 -3.04
N TYR A 125 4.96 -1.66 -3.92
CA TYR A 125 5.11 -2.27 -5.24
C TYR A 125 4.50 -1.30 -6.24
N SER A 126 5.33 -0.65 -7.06
CA SER A 126 4.86 0.45 -7.89
C SER A 126 5.68 0.60 -9.17
N THR A 127 5.01 1.01 -10.24
CA THR A 127 5.65 1.39 -11.51
C THR A 127 6.61 2.56 -11.31
N TRP A 128 6.25 3.53 -10.47
CA TRP A 128 6.97 4.79 -10.30
C TRP A 128 7.79 4.81 -9.00
N LEU A 129 9.10 5.00 -9.12
CA LEU A 129 10.04 5.18 -8.00
C LEU A 129 9.61 6.32 -7.06
N ASP A 130 9.12 7.41 -7.66
CA ASP A 130 8.72 8.61 -6.93
C ASP A 130 7.58 8.36 -5.94
N ASN A 131 6.77 7.30 -6.10
CA ASN A 131 5.78 6.92 -5.11
C ASN A 131 6.43 6.55 -3.76
N ARG A 132 7.59 5.88 -3.76
CA ARG A 132 8.34 5.58 -2.55
C ARG A 132 9.18 6.76 -2.08
N THR A 133 9.98 7.34 -2.97
CA THR A 133 11.03 8.29 -2.59
C THR A 133 10.49 9.70 -2.33
N LYS A 134 9.42 10.11 -3.01
CA LYS A 134 8.81 11.44 -2.86
C LYS A 134 7.44 11.39 -2.20
N LEU A 135 6.50 10.58 -2.66
CA LEU A 135 5.14 10.54 -2.08
C LEU A 135 5.18 10.00 -0.64
N LEU A 136 5.76 8.83 -0.42
CA LEU A 136 5.98 8.32 0.94
C LEU A 136 7.13 9.04 1.66
N GLY A 137 8.05 9.64 0.90
CA GLY A 137 9.20 10.38 1.44
C GLY A 137 10.20 9.48 2.16
N GLU A 138 10.46 8.29 1.62
CA GLU A 138 11.40 7.34 2.22
C GLU A 138 12.80 7.97 2.43
N GLY A 139 13.38 7.76 3.62
CA GLY A 139 14.72 8.22 3.98
C GLY A 139 14.83 9.70 4.34
N LEU A 140 13.80 10.51 4.09
CA LEU A 140 13.81 11.96 4.39
C LEU A 140 13.74 12.23 5.90
N ASP A 141 14.39 13.30 6.36
CA ASP A 141 14.32 13.72 7.76
C ASP A 141 12.90 14.15 8.15
N GLN A 142 12.16 14.79 7.23
CA GLN A 142 10.78 15.23 7.47
C GLN A 142 9.82 14.07 7.73
N THR A 143 10.14 12.85 7.24
CA THR A 143 9.34 11.63 7.47
C THR A 143 9.82 10.81 8.66
N GLY A 144 10.81 11.31 9.41
CA GLY A 144 11.48 10.54 10.46
C GLY A 144 12.33 9.40 9.90
N LYS A 145 12.86 9.58 8.69
CA LYS A 145 13.62 8.57 7.94
C LYS A 145 12.80 7.29 7.77
N LEU A 146 11.54 7.43 7.34
CA LEU A 146 10.68 6.29 7.00
C LEU A 146 11.45 5.33 6.09
N LYS A 147 11.36 4.02 6.35
CA LYS A 147 12.04 2.99 5.57
C LYS A 147 11.10 1.83 5.27
N MET A 148 11.02 1.48 4.00
CA MET A 148 10.34 0.29 3.50
C MET A 148 11.21 -0.93 3.75
N ASP A 149 10.59 -2.04 4.12
CA ASP A 149 11.30 -3.31 4.28
C ASP A 149 11.41 -4.02 2.93
N TYR A 150 10.42 -3.86 2.06
CA TYR A 150 10.36 -4.44 0.72
C TYR A 150 9.93 -3.38 -0.27
N HIS A 151 10.61 -3.28 -1.41
CA HIS A 151 10.20 -2.40 -2.49
C HIS A 151 10.57 -2.98 -3.85
N PHE A 152 9.63 -2.85 -4.79
CA PHE A 152 9.82 -3.23 -6.19
C PHE A 152 9.23 -2.09 -7.03
N ASP A 153 10.11 -1.15 -7.37
CA ASP A 153 9.87 0.08 -8.11
C ASP A 153 11.13 0.49 -8.88
N GLY A 154 11.07 1.58 -9.66
CA GLY A 154 12.23 2.09 -10.39
C GLY A 154 12.48 1.42 -11.75
N TYR A 155 11.59 0.53 -12.18
CA TYR A 155 11.71 -0.17 -13.46
C TYR A 155 11.56 0.77 -14.67
N GLU A 156 10.92 1.92 -14.51
CA GLU A 156 10.83 2.99 -15.51
C GLU A 156 12.18 3.63 -15.84
N HIS A 157 13.21 3.36 -15.04
CA HIS A 157 14.58 3.77 -15.30
C HIS A 157 15.44 2.65 -15.91
N ASP A 158 14.97 1.40 -15.89
CA ASP A 158 15.63 0.26 -16.52
C ASP A 158 15.24 0.15 -17.99
N THR A 159 15.76 1.08 -18.81
CA THR A 159 15.48 1.13 -20.24
C THR A 159 16.12 -0.02 -21.03
N VAL A 160 16.95 -0.85 -20.38
CA VAL A 160 17.54 -2.04 -20.98
C VAL A 160 16.56 -3.19 -20.92
N ARG A 161 15.97 -3.43 -19.74
CA ARG A 161 14.96 -4.48 -19.54
C ARG A 161 13.59 -4.08 -20.06
N PHE A 162 13.26 -2.79 -19.98
CA PHE A 162 12.00 -2.20 -20.45
C PHE A 162 12.29 -1.07 -21.45
N PRO A 163 12.66 -1.38 -22.71
CA PRO A 163 12.92 -0.35 -23.71
C PRO A 163 11.69 0.53 -23.93
N HIS A 164 11.87 1.84 -23.82
CA HIS A 164 10.77 2.79 -23.97
C HIS A 164 10.35 2.89 -25.44
N ASP A 165 9.04 2.85 -25.65
CA ASP A 165 8.38 3.01 -26.94
C ASP A 165 7.44 4.22 -26.90
N MET A 166 7.09 4.74 -28.08
CA MET A 166 6.24 5.94 -28.19
C MET A 166 4.81 5.71 -27.69
N GLU A 167 4.33 4.46 -27.69
CA GLU A 167 2.99 4.10 -27.24
C GLU A 167 2.95 3.79 -25.74
N SER A 168 4.11 3.86 -25.06
CA SER A 168 4.29 3.54 -23.64
C SER A 168 3.89 2.11 -23.26
N ILE A 169 3.98 1.15 -24.19
CA ILE A 169 3.71 -0.28 -23.93
C ILE A 169 4.64 -0.83 -22.86
N TYR A 170 5.86 -0.30 -22.75
CA TYR A 170 6.81 -0.66 -21.69
C TYR A 170 6.22 -0.50 -20.28
N ILE A 171 5.30 0.44 -20.04
CA ILE A 171 4.62 0.60 -18.74
C ILE A 171 3.78 -0.62 -18.40
N ASN A 172 3.04 -1.18 -19.36
CA ASN A 172 2.27 -2.40 -19.14
C ASN A 172 3.18 -3.58 -18.74
N LYS A 173 4.35 -3.71 -19.36
CA LYS A 173 5.35 -4.74 -19.00
C LYS A 173 5.93 -4.51 -17.60
N ILE A 174 6.13 -3.26 -17.21
CA ILE A 174 6.55 -2.90 -15.86
C ILE A 174 5.45 -3.29 -14.86
N ASP A 175 4.19 -2.96 -15.14
CA ASP A 175 3.05 -3.30 -14.28
C ASP A 175 2.94 -4.83 -14.08
N GLU A 176 3.14 -5.62 -15.14
CA GLU A 176 3.18 -7.09 -15.04
C GLU A 176 4.32 -7.58 -14.13
N GLU A 177 5.52 -7.00 -14.25
CA GLU A 177 6.64 -7.34 -13.38
C GLU A 177 6.38 -6.92 -11.93
N VAL A 178 5.85 -5.71 -11.69
CA VAL A 178 5.48 -5.22 -10.35
C VAL A 178 4.45 -6.14 -9.69
N VAL A 179 3.40 -6.54 -10.42
CA VAL A 179 2.37 -7.47 -9.92
C VAL A 179 2.98 -8.83 -9.59
N LYS A 180 3.89 -9.34 -10.43
CA LYS A 180 4.61 -10.59 -10.18
C LYS A 180 5.46 -10.49 -8.90
N GLN A 181 6.24 -9.42 -8.73
CA GLN A 181 7.07 -9.20 -7.55
C GLN A 181 6.23 -9.04 -6.28
N ALA A 182 5.14 -8.26 -6.35
CA ALA A 182 4.18 -8.13 -5.26
C ALA A 182 3.61 -9.50 -4.86
N SER A 183 3.17 -10.30 -5.83
CA SER A 183 2.63 -11.64 -5.59
C SER A 183 3.65 -12.58 -4.93
N GLN A 184 4.93 -12.49 -5.32
CA GLN A 184 6.01 -13.29 -4.73
C GLN A 184 6.33 -12.83 -3.30
N SER A 185 6.54 -11.53 -3.09
CA SER A 185 6.87 -10.96 -1.79
C SER A 185 5.72 -11.12 -0.78
N LEU A 186 4.46 -10.94 -1.17
CA LEU A 186 3.32 -11.18 -0.29
C LEU A 186 3.25 -12.63 0.23
N ARG A 187 3.71 -13.62 -0.56
CA ARG A 187 3.77 -15.03 -0.14
C ARG A 187 5.00 -15.35 0.71
N ALA A 188 6.16 -14.80 0.34
CA ALA A 188 7.43 -15.12 0.99
C ALA A 188 7.67 -14.29 2.26
N ASP A 189 7.42 -12.99 2.17
CA ASP A 189 7.74 -12.00 3.19
C ASP A 189 6.52 -11.62 4.04
N ALA A 190 5.36 -11.52 3.38
CA ALA A 190 4.08 -11.16 3.97
C ALA A 190 4.19 -9.91 4.88
N PRO A 191 4.46 -8.71 4.33
CA PRO A 191 4.47 -7.46 5.10
C PRO A 191 3.15 -7.23 5.87
N ASN A 192 3.23 -6.53 7.00
CA ASN A 192 2.06 -6.13 7.79
C ASN A 192 1.15 -5.15 7.03
N PHE A 193 1.73 -4.30 6.19
CA PHE A 193 1.03 -3.35 5.34
C PHE A 193 1.73 -3.20 4.00
N SER A 194 0.94 -3.11 2.92
CA SER A 194 1.41 -2.87 1.55
C SER A 194 0.46 -1.98 0.79
#